data_AF-A0A1W2H3T6-F1
#
_entry.id   AF-A0A1W2H3T6-F1
#
_cell.length_a   1.000
_cell.length_b   1.000
_cell.length_c   1.000
_cell.angle_alpha   90.00
_cell.angle_beta   90.00
_cell.angle_gamma   90.00
#
_symmetry.space_group_name_H-M   'P 1'
#
loop_
_entity.id
_entity.type
_entity.pdbx_description
1 polymer ?
#
loop_
_entity_poly.entity_id
_entity_poly.type
_entity_poly.pdbx_seq_one_letter_code
_entity_poly.pdbx_strand_id
1 'polypeptide(L)'
;MEVNVFDSRKEMGEAAAKVVASKILELLSKKESIRMVFAAAPSQNEFLESLVNIKDIPWNRITAFHMDEYLGLPKDHPALFANFLKRKIFDQVPFREIHFIDGNNDPESEGLRYAALIEASPIDIVCMGIGENGHIAFNDPPVALFNDPAIVKKVTLDTACRQQQVNDGCFPNLQKVPKHALTLTVPALLNADFISCVVPGKNKKEALQKALYGFIGTQCPASILRIHGDCHLFTDKDAYKEQIFLEKETIGKDLLSGYYTLFNSENKLIETRVKPTPNESDSHLFFAPGLVDLQVNGVNGVDFNNENLSVEEILKAAQYLLSKGVTVFFPTLITNEKNNILRILKTFRQAVYQHPLIASCVAGIHLEGPFISPKDGARGAHNLKYIQSPNWELIEEFQDASGGLIKLITLAPELEGAMDLIKKCQESGIKVAIGHSLALSGEITKAAEAGASLSTHLGNAVPLMLPRHPNILWDQLAHDGLYASLIADGFHLGESFLKVVLKTKGEKAFLVSDSTMFCGMEAGEYGTHIGEQVILEPNGKLALKHGNGLLAGASKCLLEGVQYLIDKKLKSLSDAWKMASTIPAAYMDLDQKNDVVIFSLEEGCQIYVQKIFKDGKVVFQQNLK
;
A
#
# COMPACT_ATOMS: atom_id res chain seq x y z
N MET A 1 16.24 5.62 -9.66
CA MET A 1 16.57 6.41 -10.85
C MET A 1 17.65 7.42 -10.49
N GLU A 2 18.78 7.36 -11.18
CA GLU A 2 19.91 8.28 -11.03
C GLU A 2 19.82 9.37 -12.10
N VAL A 3 19.96 10.65 -11.73
CA VAL A 3 19.83 11.79 -12.66
C VAL A 3 21.21 12.38 -12.94
N ASN A 4 21.55 12.46 -14.22
CA ASN A 4 22.80 13.01 -14.73
C ASN A 4 22.48 14.20 -15.64
N VAL A 5 22.96 15.39 -15.25
CA VAL A 5 22.65 16.66 -15.92
C VAL A 5 23.90 17.22 -16.60
N PHE A 6 23.78 17.62 -17.86
CA PHE A 6 24.90 18.08 -18.68
C PHE A 6 24.64 19.46 -19.28
N ASP A 7 25.72 20.14 -19.68
CA ASP A 7 25.64 21.49 -20.26
C ASP A 7 25.09 21.48 -21.69
N SER A 8 25.28 20.39 -22.43
CA SER A 8 24.83 20.27 -23.81
C SER A 8 24.28 18.88 -24.16
N ARG A 9 23.44 18.84 -25.21
CA ARG A 9 22.94 17.58 -25.78
C ARG A 9 24.05 16.62 -26.21
N LYS A 10 25.17 17.16 -26.70
CA LYS A 10 26.31 16.37 -27.16
C LYS A 10 26.99 15.67 -26.00
N GLU A 11 27.34 16.40 -24.94
CA GLU A 11 27.95 15.83 -23.73
C GLU A 11 27.04 14.80 -23.07
N MET A 12 25.73 15.11 -22.99
CA MET A 12 24.71 14.19 -22.50
C MET A 12 24.70 12.87 -23.30
N GLY A 13 24.67 12.96 -24.63
CA GLY A 13 24.67 11.81 -25.53
C GLY A 13 25.94 10.95 -25.40
N GLU A 14 27.11 11.59 -25.34
CA GLU A 14 28.40 10.92 -25.14
C GLU A 14 28.48 10.21 -23.78
N ALA A 15 27.98 10.85 -22.72
CA ALA A 15 27.96 10.27 -21.38
C ALA A 15 27.01 9.07 -21.30
N ALA A 16 25.78 9.20 -21.85
CA ALA A 16 24.83 8.11 -21.92
C ALA A 16 25.40 6.91 -22.71
N ALA A 17 26.07 7.16 -23.83
CA ALA A 17 26.71 6.13 -24.65
C ALA A 17 27.82 5.39 -23.89
N LYS A 18 28.67 6.10 -23.13
CA LYS A 18 29.72 5.48 -22.31
C LYS A 18 29.16 4.59 -21.21
N VAL A 19 28.10 5.02 -20.53
CA VAL A 19 27.46 4.23 -19.47
C VAL A 19 26.83 2.97 -20.05
N VAL A 20 26.09 3.09 -21.16
CA VAL A 20 25.50 1.94 -21.85
C VAL A 20 26.57 0.98 -22.35
N ALA A 21 27.65 1.47 -22.97
CA ALA A 21 28.76 0.65 -23.43
C ALA A 21 29.44 -0.12 -22.28
N SER A 22 29.66 0.55 -21.14
CA SER A 22 30.20 -0.09 -19.94
C SER A 22 29.28 -1.22 -19.45
N LYS A 23 27.96 -0.96 -19.40
CA LYS A 23 26.97 -1.97 -18.98
C LYS A 23 26.92 -3.16 -19.95
N ILE A 24 27.00 -2.91 -21.25
CA ILE A 24 27.10 -3.97 -22.27
C ILE A 24 28.31 -4.87 -22.00
N LEU A 25 29.49 -4.29 -21.78
CA LEU A 25 30.72 -5.04 -21.52
C LEU A 25 30.64 -5.82 -20.20
N GLU A 26 30.07 -5.21 -19.16
CA GLU A 26 29.84 -5.86 -17.87
C GLU A 26 28.96 -7.12 -18.03
N LEU A 27 27.84 -7.00 -18.73
CA LEU A 27 26.90 -8.11 -18.93
C LEU A 27 27.49 -9.20 -19.84
N LEU A 28 28.18 -8.82 -20.93
CA LEU A 28 28.81 -9.77 -21.85
C LEU A 28 30.06 -10.46 -21.28
N SER A 29 30.58 -9.99 -20.13
CA SER A 29 31.57 -10.74 -19.35
C SER A 29 30.95 -11.92 -18.59
N LYS A 30 29.63 -11.91 -18.37
CA LYS A 30 28.87 -12.90 -17.59
C LYS A 30 27.92 -13.75 -18.46
N LYS A 31 27.42 -13.20 -19.57
CA LYS A 31 26.43 -13.80 -20.47
C LYS A 31 27.03 -14.00 -21.86
N GLU A 32 26.66 -15.07 -22.57
CA GLU A 32 27.13 -15.33 -23.95
C GLU A 32 26.61 -14.24 -24.92
N SER A 33 25.36 -13.82 -24.76
CA SER A 33 24.74 -12.74 -25.53
C SER A 33 23.79 -11.93 -24.65
N ILE A 34 23.48 -10.71 -25.06
CA ILE A 34 22.49 -9.85 -24.39
C ILE A 34 21.40 -9.38 -25.37
N ARG A 35 20.30 -8.89 -24.81
CA ARG A 35 19.09 -8.45 -25.49
C ARG A 35 18.81 -7.00 -25.13
N MET A 36 18.67 -6.15 -26.14
CA MET A 36 18.55 -4.71 -25.96
C MET A 36 17.37 -4.13 -26.73
N VAL A 37 16.66 -3.19 -26.11
CA VAL A 37 15.57 -2.43 -26.76
C VAL A 37 16.03 -0.99 -27.01
N PHE A 38 15.78 -0.46 -28.20
CA PHE A 38 16.16 0.90 -28.61
C PHE A 38 14.95 1.76 -28.97
N ALA A 39 14.92 2.99 -28.46
CA ALA A 39 13.95 4.01 -28.84
C ALA A 39 14.36 4.72 -30.14
N ALA A 40 13.35 5.13 -30.90
CA ALA A 40 13.51 5.86 -32.15
C ALA A 40 12.92 7.27 -32.01
N ALA A 41 13.77 8.28 -31.83
CA ALA A 41 13.34 9.68 -31.80
C ALA A 41 14.52 10.63 -32.05
N PRO A 42 14.28 11.86 -32.52
CA PRO A 42 15.32 12.88 -32.64
C PRO A 42 16.04 13.22 -31.32
N SER A 43 15.41 12.97 -30.17
CA SER A 43 16.02 13.09 -28.84
C SER A 43 17.16 12.09 -28.60
N GLN A 44 17.23 11.00 -29.37
CA GLN A 44 18.23 9.94 -29.22
C GLN A 44 19.45 10.12 -30.13
N ASN A 45 19.47 11.11 -31.01
CA ASN A 45 20.47 11.23 -32.08
C ASN A 45 21.91 11.22 -31.57
N GLU A 46 22.24 12.11 -30.64
CA GLU A 46 23.61 12.27 -30.13
C GLU A 46 24.07 11.04 -29.34
N PHE A 47 23.15 10.39 -28.61
CA PHE A 47 23.40 9.15 -27.91
C PHE A 47 23.71 8.00 -28.87
N LEU A 48 22.85 7.77 -29.87
CA LEU A 48 23.03 6.67 -30.83
C LEU A 48 24.29 6.86 -31.68
N GLU A 49 24.54 8.09 -32.13
CA GLU A 49 25.77 8.43 -32.87
C GLU A 49 27.02 8.18 -32.02
N SER A 50 27.01 8.58 -30.75
CA SER A 50 28.13 8.33 -29.85
C SER A 50 28.33 6.85 -29.56
N LEU A 51 27.24 6.09 -29.37
CA LEU A 51 27.29 4.66 -29.06
C LEU A 51 27.86 3.83 -30.22
N VAL A 52 27.44 4.10 -31.46
CA VAL A 52 27.95 3.43 -32.67
C VAL A 52 29.47 3.64 -32.84
N ASN A 53 29.99 4.79 -32.40
CA ASN A 53 31.41 5.13 -32.53
C ASN A 53 32.31 4.46 -31.45
N ILE A 54 31.75 3.73 -30.48
CA ILE A 54 32.53 3.01 -29.46
C ILE A 54 32.99 1.67 -30.03
N LYS A 55 34.31 1.51 -30.20
CA LYS A 55 34.92 0.37 -30.93
C LYS A 55 34.88 -0.96 -30.18
N ASP A 56 34.83 -0.93 -28.85
CA ASP A 56 35.01 -2.15 -28.03
C ASP A 56 33.71 -2.94 -27.81
N ILE A 57 32.58 -2.48 -28.35
CA ILE A 57 31.28 -3.14 -28.17
C ILE A 57 31.21 -4.40 -29.06
N PRO A 58 30.97 -5.61 -28.50
CA PRO A 58 30.81 -6.83 -29.28
C PRO A 58 29.39 -6.93 -29.85
N TRP A 59 29.08 -6.12 -30.86
CA TRP A 59 27.73 -6.02 -31.46
C TRP A 59 27.16 -7.36 -31.93
N ASN A 60 28.02 -8.27 -32.41
CA ASN A 60 27.65 -9.60 -32.88
C ASN A 60 27.17 -10.55 -31.76
N ARG A 61 27.17 -10.09 -30.50
CA ARG A 61 26.63 -10.78 -29.32
C ARG A 61 25.37 -10.10 -28.78
N ILE A 62 24.81 -9.12 -29.49
CA ILE A 62 23.66 -8.33 -29.07
C ILE A 62 22.47 -8.60 -29.99
N THR A 63 21.34 -8.99 -29.39
CA THR A 63 20.04 -9.06 -30.07
C THR A 63 19.29 -7.75 -29.83
N ALA A 64 18.93 -7.05 -30.91
CA ALA A 64 18.28 -5.74 -30.84
C ALA A 64 16.79 -5.82 -31.13
N PHE A 65 16.02 -5.00 -30.41
CA PHE A 65 14.58 -4.79 -30.56
C PHE A 65 14.29 -3.30 -30.67
N HIS A 66 13.23 -2.94 -31.38
CA HIS A 66 12.64 -1.59 -31.27
C HIS A 66 11.31 -1.64 -30.50
N MET A 67 10.88 -0.50 -29.95
CA MET A 67 9.77 -0.48 -28.97
C MET A 67 8.42 -0.02 -29.51
N ASP A 68 8.39 0.67 -30.65
CA ASP A 68 7.18 1.27 -31.21
C ASP A 68 7.17 1.14 -32.73
N GLU A 69 5.99 1.02 -33.34
CA GLU A 69 5.84 1.23 -34.78
C GLU A 69 4.44 1.74 -35.16
N TYR A 70 4.38 2.62 -36.15
CA TYR A 70 3.13 3.11 -36.71
C TYR A 70 2.39 2.04 -37.52
N LEU A 71 1.06 2.04 -37.44
CA LEU A 71 0.23 1.18 -38.28
C LEU A 71 -0.09 1.82 -39.63
N GLY A 72 0.06 1.05 -40.71
CA GLY A 72 -0.43 1.37 -42.05
C GLY A 72 0.42 2.33 -42.89
N LEU A 73 1.68 2.57 -42.52
CA LEU A 73 2.62 3.32 -43.38
C LEU A 73 3.36 2.39 -44.35
N PRO A 74 3.70 2.87 -45.57
CA PRO A 74 4.54 2.12 -46.51
C PRO A 74 5.87 1.70 -45.88
N LYS A 75 6.37 0.48 -46.19
CA LYS A 75 7.57 -0.11 -45.56
C LYS A 75 8.84 0.74 -45.72
N ASP A 76 8.92 1.57 -46.74
CA ASP A 76 10.02 2.49 -47.04
C ASP A 76 9.80 3.91 -46.48
N HIS A 77 8.69 4.18 -45.80
CA HIS A 77 8.36 5.50 -45.30
C HIS A 77 9.41 5.97 -44.27
N PRO A 78 9.96 7.20 -44.41
CA PRO A 78 11.11 7.65 -43.61
C PRO A 78 10.78 7.84 -42.12
N ALA A 79 9.51 8.07 -41.80
CA ALA A 79 9.00 8.25 -40.43
C ALA A 79 8.73 6.94 -39.67
N LEU A 80 8.84 5.77 -40.33
CA LEU A 80 8.80 4.49 -39.60
C LEU A 80 9.99 4.41 -38.64
N PHE A 81 9.73 3.96 -37.41
CA PHE A 81 10.76 3.87 -36.38
C PHE A 81 11.80 2.80 -36.71
N ALA A 82 11.38 1.71 -37.34
CA ALA A 82 12.29 0.71 -37.90
C ALA A 82 13.31 1.35 -38.86
N ASN A 83 12.84 2.25 -39.74
CA ASN A 83 13.70 2.91 -40.73
C ASN A 83 14.58 3.99 -40.08
N PHE A 84 14.12 4.66 -39.02
CA PHE A 84 14.97 5.55 -38.22
C PHE A 84 16.14 4.78 -37.59
N LEU A 85 15.88 3.65 -36.94
CA LEU A 85 16.90 2.86 -36.27
C LEU A 85 17.87 2.19 -37.22
N LYS A 86 17.40 1.71 -38.40
CA LYS A 86 18.26 1.27 -39.50
C LYS A 86 19.34 2.27 -39.84
N ARG A 87 18.94 3.52 -40.12
CA ARG A 87 19.86 4.61 -40.45
C ARG A 87 20.81 4.97 -39.32
N LYS A 88 20.35 4.90 -38.07
CA LYS A 88 21.09 5.42 -36.91
C LYS A 88 21.99 4.41 -36.22
N ILE A 89 21.64 3.13 -36.24
CA ILE A 89 22.37 2.11 -35.48
C ILE A 89 22.28 0.71 -36.10
N PHE A 90 21.10 0.22 -36.48
CA PHE A 90 20.91 -1.18 -36.86
C PHE A 90 21.66 -1.60 -38.13
N ASP A 91 21.80 -0.71 -39.12
CA ASP A 91 22.61 -0.98 -40.32
C ASP A 91 24.05 -0.45 -40.20
N GLN A 92 24.40 0.18 -39.07
CA GLN A 92 25.71 0.79 -38.85
C GLN A 92 26.70 -0.15 -38.15
N VAL A 93 26.19 -1.14 -37.41
CA VAL A 93 27.00 -2.08 -36.62
C VAL A 93 26.47 -3.52 -36.75
N PRO A 94 27.31 -4.54 -36.61
CA PRO A 94 26.93 -5.91 -36.91
C PRO A 94 26.24 -6.59 -35.71
N PHE A 95 24.96 -6.27 -35.46
CA PHE A 95 24.17 -6.97 -34.45
C PHE A 95 24.09 -8.49 -34.71
N ARG A 96 23.90 -9.28 -33.65
CA ARG A 96 23.64 -10.73 -33.76
C ARG A 96 22.34 -10.97 -34.54
N GLU A 97 21.28 -10.31 -34.07
CA GLU A 97 19.91 -10.41 -34.58
C GLU A 97 19.21 -9.07 -34.34
N ILE A 98 18.30 -8.70 -35.23
CA ILE A 98 17.49 -7.49 -35.11
C ILE A 98 16.03 -7.86 -35.36
N HIS A 99 15.17 -7.52 -34.41
CA HIS A 99 13.73 -7.78 -34.48
C HIS A 99 12.97 -6.47 -34.64
N PHE A 100 12.09 -6.44 -35.66
CA PHE A 100 11.20 -5.31 -35.95
C PHE A 100 9.75 -5.69 -35.71
N ILE A 101 8.94 -4.69 -35.38
CA ILE A 101 7.47 -4.73 -35.40
C ILE A 101 7.03 -4.37 -36.83
N ASP A 102 6.25 -5.23 -37.48
CA ASP A 102 5.68 -4.97 -38.81
C ASP A 102 4.31 -4.28 -38.68
N GLY A 103 4.31 -2.94 -38.77
CA GLY A 103 3.09 -2.13 -38.71
C GLY A 103 2.11 -2.31 -39.87
N ASN A 104 2.43 -3.14 -40.88
CA ASN A 104 1.50 -3.51 -41.96
C ASN A 104 0.84 -4.89 -41.76
N ASN A 105 1.26 -5.63 -40.74
CA ASN A 105 0.61 -6.89 -40.38
C ASN A 105 -0.66 -6.63 -39.54
N ASP A 106 -1.50 -7.64 -39.36
CA ASP A 106 -2.65 -7.53 -38.45
C ASP A 106 -2.15 -7.22 -37.01
N PRO A 107 -2.62 -6.14 -36.36
CA PRO A 107 -2.05 -5.69 -35.09
C PRO A 107 -2.12 -6.69 -33.95
N GLU A 108 -3.15 -7.53 -33.90
CA GLU A 108 -3.27 -8.56 -32.85
C GLU A 108 -2.27 -9.67 -33.10
N SER A 109 -2.22 -10.20 -34.32
CA SER A 109 -1.26 -11.25 -34.69
C SER A 109 0.19 -10.80 -34.53
N GLU A 110 0.48 -9.54 -34.87
CA GLU A 110 1.80 -8.95 -34.77
C GLU A 110 2.19 -8.67 -33.32
N GLY A 111 1.24 -8.21 -32.50
CA GLY A 111 1.42 -8.05 -31.06
C GLY A 111 1.80 -9.37 -30.40
N LEU A 112 1.11 -10.46 -30.72
CA LEU A 112 1.42 -11.80 -30.20
C LEU A 112 2.79 -12.31 -30.67
N ARG A 113 3.11 -12.14 -31.97
CA ARG A 113 4.40 -12.54 -32.52
C ARG A 113 5.56 -11.82 -31.83
N TYR A 114 5.44 -10.51 -31.65
CA TYR A 114 6.50 -9.70 -31.05
C TYR A 114 6.58 -9.90 -29.52
N ALA A 115 5.45 -10.11 -28.84
CA ALA A 115 5.42 -10.51 -27.44
C ALA A 115 6.20 -11.79 -27.19
N ALA A 116 5.96 -12.84 -28.01
CA ALA A 116 6.69 -14.09 -27.90
C ALA A 116 8.21 -13.92 -28.07
N LEU A 117 8.64 -13.00 -28.93
CA LEU A 117 10.05 -12.67 -29.09
C LEU A 117 10.63 -12.00 -27.84
N ILE A 118 9.90 -11.07 -27.21
CA ILE A 118 10.32 -10.39 -25.98
C ILE A 118 10.37 -11.36 -24.80
N GLU A 119 9.35 -12.22 -24.65
CA GLU A 119 9.21 -13.16 -23.54
C GLU A 119 10.16 -14.36 -23.60
N ALA A 120 10.76 -14.64 -24.76
CA ALA A 120 11.68 -15.77 -24.93
C ALA A 120 12.87 -15.75 -23.93
N SER A 121 13.27 -14.57 -23.46
CA SER A 121 14.32 -14.38 -22.45
C SER A 121 14.28 -12.93 -21.94
N PRO A 122 14.70 -12.65 -20.69
CA PRO A 122 14.74 -11.29 -20.14
C PRO A 122 15.44 -10.29 -21.07
N ILE A 123 14.97 -9.04 -21.04
CA ILE A 123 15.64 -7.92 -21.69
C ILE A 123 16.71 -7.41 -20.73
N ASP A 124 17.94 -7.23 -21.22
CA ASP A 124 19.04 -6.82 -20.36
C ASP A 124 19.14 -5.29 -20.25
N ILE A 125 18.94 -4.58 -21.36
CA ILE A 125 19.05 -3.13 -21.42
C ILE A 125 17.90 -2.53 -22.24
N VAL A 126 17.27 -1.48 -21.72
CA VAL A 126 16.36 -0.64 -22.49
C VAL A 126 16.92 0.77 -22.59
N CYS A 127 17.11 1.24 -23.82
CA CYS A 127 17.47 2.61 -24.16
C CYS A 127 16.22 3.37 -24.62
N MET A 128 15.76 4.33 -23.82
CA MET A 128 14.49 5.04 -24.05
C MET A 128 14.61 6.57 -23.85
N GLY A 129 13.50 7.27 -24.08
CA GLY A 129 13.35 8.69 -23.75
C GLY A 129 11.95 8.97 -23.19
N ILE A 130 11.71 10.24 -22.83
CA ILE A 130 10.44 10.70 -22.26
C ILE A 130 9.73 11.64 -23.25
N GLY A 131 8.43 11.43 -23.45
CA GLY A 131 7.53 12.29 -24.23
C GLY A 131 7.29 13.66 -23.62
N GLU A 132 6.81 14.65 -24.39
CA GLU A 132 6.49 15.99 -23.84
C GLU A 132 5.32 15.97 -22.85
N ASN A 133 4.49 14.92 -22.85
CA ASN A 133 3.44 14.67 -21.86
C ASN A 133 3.85 13.65 -20.78
N GLY A 134 5.12 13.23 -20.74
CA GLY A 134 5.62 12.24 -19.80
C GLY A 134 5.38 10.78 -20.20
N HIS A 135 4.96 10.48 -21.44
CA HIS A 135 4.88 9.10 -21.91
C HIS A 135 6.26 8.44 -22.00
N ILE A 136 6.26 7.09 -21.97
CA ILE A 136 7.40 6.24 -22.34
C ILE A 136 6.93 5.28 -23.44
N ALA A 137 7.71 5.18 -24.52
CA ALA A 137 7.20 4.61 -25.78
C ALA A 137 5.85 5.28 -26.16
N PHE A 138 4.91 4.59 -26.80
CA PHE A 138 3.53 5.11 -26.94
C PHE A 138 2.57 4.79 -25.79
N ASN A 139 3.08 4.59 -24.57
CA ASN A 139 2.23 4.54 -23.38
C ASN A 139 1.88 5.96 -22.94
N ASP A 140 1.01 6.63 -23.71
CA ASP A 140 0.49 7.96 -23.40
C ASP A 140 -0.44 7.94 -22.16
N PRO A 141 -0.57 9.07 -21.41
CA PRO A 141 -1.36 9.09 -20.17
C PRO A 141 -2.78 8.50 -20.26
N PRO A 142 -3.57 8.72 -21.33
CA PRO A 142 -4.91 8.15 -21.44
C PRO A 142 -4.95 6.62 -21.61
N VAL A 143 -3.85 6.00 -22.04
CA VAL A 143 -3.78 4.57 -22.41
C VAL A 143 -2.73 3.78 -21.62
N ALA A 144 -1.94 4.46 -20.78
CA ALA A 144 -0.91 3.84 -19.96
C ALA A 144 -1.52 3.03 -18.81
N LEU A 145 -1.00 1.82 -18.63
CA LEU A 145 -1.34 0.93 -17.52
C LEU A 145 -0.02 0.39 -16.95
N PHE A 146 0.21 0.57 -15.65
CA PHE A 146 1.44 0.08 -15.00
C PHE A 146 1.44 -1.45 -14.80
N ASN A 147 0.25 -2.04 -14.71
CA ASN A 147 0.05 -3.50 -14.64
C ASN A 147 -0.64 -3.99 -15.91
N ASP A 148 -0.16 -3.55 -17.08
CA ASP A 148 -0.72 -3.98 -18.36
C ASP A 148 -0.57 -5.50 -18.53
N PRO A 149 -1.64 -6.25 -18.81
CA PRO A 149 -1.54 -7.70 -18.99
C PRO A 149 -0.86 -8.10 -20.30
N ALA A 150 -0.75 -7.20 -21.28
CA ALA A 150 -0.09 -7.46 -22.55
C ALA A 150 1.38 -7.00 -22.51
N ILE A 151 2.24 -7.67 -23.27
CA ILE A 151 3.64 -7.22 -23.51
C ILE A 151 3.71 -6.18 -24.64
N VAL A 152 2.86 -6.37 -25.66
CA VAL A 152 2.74 -5.48 -26.82
C VAL A 152 1.27 -5.19 -27.02
N LYS A 153 0.91 -3.93 -27.24
CA LYS A 153 -0.50 -3.55 -27.47
C LYS A 153 -0.65 -2.54 -28.60
N LYS A 154 -1.83 -2.57 -29.21
CA LYS A 154 -2.29 -1.51 -30.10
C LYS A 154 -2.78 -0.32 -29.26
N VAL A 155 -2.28 0.86 -29.57
CA VAL A 155 -2.70 2.11 -28.93
C VAL A 155 -3.29 3.08 -29.93
N THR A 156 -4.22 3.90 -29.46
CA THR A 156 -4.67 5.10 -30.17
C THR A 156 -3.81 6.25 -29.69
N LEU A 157 -3.12 6.90 -30.62
CA LEU A 157 -2.18 7.97 -30.30
C LEU A 157 -2.93 9.24 -29.92
N ASP A 158 -2.55 9.84 -28.78
CA ASP A 158 -3.14 11.11 -28.34
C ASP A 158 -2.83 12.26 -29.31
N THR A 159 -3.71 13.26 -29.34
CA THR A 159 -3.56 14.42 -30.22
C THR A 159 -2.28 15.20 -29.93
N ALA A 160 -1.88 15.34 -28.66
CA ALA A 160 -0.63 16.03 -28.31
C ALA A 160 0.60 15.25 -28.80
N CYS A 161 0.60 13.92 -28.62
CA CYS A 161 1.64 13.03 -29.12
C CYS A 161 1.79 13.12 -30.65
N ARG A 162 0.68 13.09 -31.38
CA ARG A 162 0.67 13.24 -32.85
C ARG A 162 1.14 14.64 -33.29
N GLN A 163 0.79 15.69 -32.54
CA GLN A 163 1.25 17.05 -32.83
C GLN A 163 2.77 17.19 -32.62
N GLN A 164 3.33 16.51 -31.61
CA GLN A 164 4.78 16.47 -31.39
C GLN A 164 5.53 15.95 -32.63
N GLN A 165 5.00 14.92 -33.30
CA GLN A 165 5.63 14.34 -34.50
C GLN A 165 5.69 15.32 -35.69
N VAL A 166 4.76 16.28 -35.74
CA VAL A 166 4.80 17.38 -36.72
C VAL A 166 5.86 18.40 -36.32
N ASN A 167 5.90 18.78 -35.03
CA ASN A 167 6.87 19.73 -34.49
C ASN A 167 8.32 19.22 -34.64
N ASP A 168 8.53 17.91 -34.48
CA ASP A 168 9.79 17.20 -34.66
C ASP A 168 10.18 17.02 -36.15
N GLY A 169 9.31 17.45 -37.09
CA GLY A 169 9.55 17.39 -38.53
C GLY A 169 9.39 16.00 -39.14
N CYS A 170 8.84 15.02 -38.41
CA CYS A 170 8.62 13.66 -38.91
C CYS A 170 7.47 13.59 -39.92
N PHE A 171 6.47 14.47 -39.79
CA PHE A 171 5.33 14.56 -40.71
C PHE A 171 5.05 16.01 -41.09
N PRO A 172 4.52 16.26 -42.30
CA PRO A 172 4.24 17.62 -42.77
C PRO A 172 3.04 18.28 -42.07
N ASN A 173 2.09 17.49 -41.57
CA ASN A 173 0.91 17.97 -40.83
C ASN A 173 0.23 16.82 -40.07
N LEU A 174 -0.64 17.18 -39.13
CA LEU A 174 -1.32 16.25 -38.22
C LEU A 174 -2.17 15.19 -38.95
N GLN A 175 -2.71 15.49 -40.13
CA GLN A 175 -3.54 14.53 -40.90
C GLN A 175 -2.71 13.39 -41.49
N LYS A 176 -1.40 13.60 -41.67
CA LYS A 176 -0.48 12.56 -42.16
C LYS A 176 0.11 11.69 -41.06
N VAL A 177 -0.03 12.09 -39.79
CA VAL A 177 0.40 11.28 -38.65
C VAL A 177 -0.62 10.16 -38.43
N PRO A 178 -0.21 8.88 -38.42
CA PRO A 178 -1.09 7.76 -38.12
C PRO A 178 -1.84 7.95 -36.79
N LYS A 179 -3.03 7.37 -36.69
CA LYS A 179 -3.85 7.42 -35.46
C LYS A 179 -3.57 6.27 -34.51
N HIS A 180 -2.95 5.20 -35.01
CA HIS A 180 -2.71 3.98 -34.24
C HIS A 180 -1.26 3.52 -34.41
N ALA A 181 -0.75 2.87 -33.39
CA ALA A 181 0.58 2.27 -33.35
C ALA A 181 0.56 0.98 -32.53
N LEU A 182 1.60 0.16 -32.66
CA LEU A 182 1.95 -0.89 -31.73
C LEU A 182 3.08 -0.40 -30.81
N THR A 183 3.03 -0.77 -29.53
CA THR A 183 4.00 -0.34 -28.52
C THR A 183 4.29 -1.45 -27.52
N LEU A 184 5.52 -1.51 -27.01
CA LEU A 184 5.84 -2.25 -25.80
C LEU A 184 5.17 -1.59 -24.60
N THR A 185 4.54 -2.38 -23.74
CA THR A 185 3.84 -1.87 -22.55
C THR A 185 4.81 -1.50 -21.43
N VAL A 186 4.30 -0.78 -20.42
CA VAL A 186 5.10 -0.38 -19.25
C VAL A 186 5.77 -1.58 -18.55
N PRO A 187 5.07 -2.70 -18.27
CA PRO A 187 5.73 -3.90 -17.72
C PRO A 187 6.86 -4.42 -18.61
N ALA A 188 6.67 -4.47 -19.93
CA ALA A 188 7.69 -4.94 -20.86
C ALA A 188 8.97 -4.07 -20.83
N LEU A 189 8.80 -2.74 -20.70
CA LEU A 189 9.90 -1.79 -20.60
C LEU A 189 10.60 -1.84 -19.23
N LEU A 190 9.86 -2.06 -18.14
CA LEU A 190 10.39 -2.09 -16.78
C LEU A 190 11.00 -3.43 -16.38
N ASN A 191 10.74 -4.50 -17.13
CA ASN A 191 11.29 -5.83 -16.86
C ASN A 191 12.77 -5.96 -17.32
N ALA A 192 13.44 -4.85 -17.58
CA ALA A 192 14.84 -4.84 -17.99
C ALA A 192 15.76 -4.86 -16.77
N ASP A 193 16.95 -5.47 -16.88
CA ASP A 193 17.95 -5.38 -15.79
C ASP A 193 18.47 -3.94 -15.63
N PHE A 194 18.52 -3.16 -16.72
CA PHE A 194 19.06 -1.79 -16.75
C PHE A 194 18.29 -0.89 -17.72
N ILE A 195 18.02 0.35 -17.31
CA ILE A 195 17.37 1.36 -18.16
C ILE A 195 18.27 2.58 -18.33
N SER A 196 18.52 2.97 -19.59
CA SER A 196 19.10 4.27 -19.95
C SER A 196 18.02 5.15 -20.57
N CYS A 197 17.77 6.31 -19.96
CA CYS A 197 16.74 7.25 -20.39
C CYS A 197 17.38 8.58 -20.80
N VAL A 198 17.28 8.97 -22.07
CA VAL A 198 17.89 10.19 -22.62
C VAL A 198 16.81 11.23 -22.94
N VAL A 199 16.87 12.40 -22.32
CA VAL A 199 15.80 13.42 -22.35
C VAL A 199 16.37 14.84 -22.53
N PRO A 200 16.68 15.26 -23.77
CA PRO A 200 17.15 16.61 -24.05
C PRO A 200 16.03 17.62 -24.34
N GLY A 201 16.35 18.89 -24.14
CA GLY A 201 15.66 20.03 -24.72
C GLY A 201 14.50 20.60 -23.90
N LYS A 202 14.35 21.93 -23.97
CA LYS A 202 13.39 22.71 -23.19
C LYS A 202 11.93 22.23 -23.23
N ASN A 203 11.48 21.62 -24.32
CA ASN A 203 10.10 21.14 -24.44
C ASN A 203 9.81 19.96 -23.51
N LYS A 204 10.86 19.26 -23.03
CA LYS A 204 10.73 18.15 -22.09
C LYS A 204 10.68 18.59 -20.64
N LYS A 205 10.84 19.89 -20.35
CA LYS A 205 10.99 20.41 -19.00
C LYS A 205 9.82 20.06 -18.07
N GLU A 206 8.59 20.27 -18.52
CA GLU A 206 7.41 19.97 -17.70
C GLU A 206 7.23 18.46 -17.49
N ALA A 207 7.39 17.66 -18.55
CA ALA A 207 7.33 16.20 -18.47
C ALA A 207 8.39 15.65 -17.53
N LEU A 208 9.63 16.14 -17.65
CA LEU A 208 10.74 15.72 -16.81
C LEU A 208 10.52 16.10 -15.35
N GLN A 209 10.02 17.31 -15.10
CA GLN A 209 9.66 17.74 -13.74
C GLN A 209 8.56 16.84 -13.14
N LYS A 210 7.50 16.52 -13.89
CA LYS A 210 6.45 15.60 -13.46
C LYS A 210 6.97 14.17 -13.25
N ALA A 211 7.85 13.69 -14.13
CA ALA A 211 8.44 12.36 -14.02
C ALA A 211 9.36 12.23 -12.80
N LEU A 212 10.11 13.28 -12.48
CA LEU A 212 11.04 13.30 -11.35
C LEU A 212 10.35 13.55 -10.00
N TYR A 213 9.38 14.45 -9.99
CA TYR A 213 8.85 15.02 -8.73
C TYR A 213 7.33 14.97 -8.59
N GLY A 214 6.59 14.55 -9.62
CA GLY A 214 5.14 14.37 -9.54
C GLY A 214 4.74 13.10 -8.77
N PHE A 215 3.46 12.77 -8.76
CA PHE A 215 2.97 11.48 -8.25
C PHE A 215 3.35 10.33 -9.20
N ILE A 216 3.69 9.15 -8.67
CA ILE A 216 3.89 7.95 -9.49
C ILE A 216 2.52 7.47 -10.00
N GLY A 217 2.20 7.76 -11.25
CA GLY A 217 0.90 7.42 -11.80
C GLY A 217 0.82 7.53 -13.31
N THR A 218 -0.23 6.94 -13.88
CA THR A 218 -0.44 6.90 -15.34
C THR A 218 -0.67 8.28 -15.97
N GLN A 219 -0.93 9.32 -15.18
CA GLN A 219 -0.99 10.71 -15.66
C GLN A 219 0.38 11.25 -16.13
N CYS A 220 1.47 10.66 -15.65
CA CYS A 220 2.83 10.87 -16.16
C CYS A 220 3.55 9.51 -16.16
N PRO A 221 3.38 8.70 -17.22
CA PRO A 221 3.85 7.31 -17.23
C PRO A 221 5.34 7.15 -16.88
N ALA A 222 6.20 8.08 -17.33
CA ALA A 222 7.62 8.13 -17.01
C ALA A 222 7.94 8.21 -15.51
N SER A 223 7.00 8.66 -14.68
CA SER A 223 7.15 8.68 -13.22
C SER A 223 7.42 7.28 -12.63
N ILE A 224 7.00 6.21 -13.32
CA ILE A 224 7.25 4.82 -12.92
C ILE A 224 8.72 4.42 -13.04
N LEU A 225 9.51 5.09 -13.89
CA LEU A 225 10.95 4.84 -13.98
C LEU A 225 11.64 5.10 -12.64
N ARG A 226 11.02 5.91 -11.78
CA ARG A 226 11.50 6.11 -10.42
C ARG A 226 11.54 4.81 -9.66
N ILE A 227 10.60 3.85 -9.80
CA ILE A 227 10.63 2.62 -8.99
C ILE A 227 11.66 1.59 -9.45
N HIS A 228 12.19 1.71 -10.68
CA HIS A 228 13.16 0.78 -11.23
C HIS A 228 14.47 0.75 -10.40
N GLY A 229 15.04 -0.46 -10.25
CA GLY A 229 16.23 -0.71 -9.43
C GLY A 229 17.50 -0.11 -10.00
N ASP A 230 17.67 -0.15 -11.32
CA ASP A 230 18.86 0.31 -12.04
C ASP A 230 18.46 1.14 -13.28
N CYS A 231 18.10 2.42 -13.06
CA CYS A 231 17.65 3.33 -14.11
C CYS A 231 18.46 4.62 -14.07
N HIS A 232 19.10 4.97 -15.18
CA HIS A 232 19.92 6.17 -15.35
C HIS A 232 19.25 7.13 -16.33
N LEU A 233 18.93 8.33 -15.85
CA LEU A 233 18.38 9.44 -16.63
C LEU A 233 19.50 10.41 -16.99
N PHE A 234 19.63 10.72 -18.28
CA PHE A 234 20.55 11.70 -18.84
C PHE A 234 19.75 12.85 -19.44
N THR A 235 20.01 14.08 -18.98
CA THR A 235 19.28 15.29 -19.40
C THR A 235 20.25 16.46 -19.58
N ASP A 236 19.85 17.47 -20.34
CA ASP A 236 20.55 18.75 -20.43
C ASP A 236 19.93 19.79 -19.47
N LYS A 237 20.63 20.91 -19.25
CA LYS A 237 20.16 22.04 -18.45
C LYS A 237 18.90 22.74 -19.02
N ASP A 238 18.59 22.55 -20.30
CA ASP A 238 17.40 23.13 -20.91
C ASP A 238 16.13 22.36 -20.49
N ALA A 239 16.22 21.03 -20.41
CA ALA A 239 15.16 20.16 -19.92
C ALA A 239 15.12 20.09 -18.38
N TYR A 240 16.26 20.14 -17.70
CA TYR A 240 16.32 20.00 -16.25
C TYR A 240 16.09 21.32 -15.51
N LYS A 241 15.22 21.31 -14.50
CA LYS A 241 15.09 22.39 -13.53
C LYS A 241 15.43 21.84 -12.15
N GLU A 242 16.54 22.29 -11.58
CA GLU A 242 16.91 21.95 -10.22
C GLU A 242 15.82 22.44 -9.26
N GLN A 243 15.30 21.53 -8.42
CA GLN A 243 14.31 21.87 -7.42
C GLN A 243 15.05 22.29 -6.14
N ILE A 244 15.00 23.59 -5.84
CA ILE A 244 15.44 24.13 -4.55
C ILE A 244 14.28 23.88 -3.57
N PHE A 245 14.47 22.95 -2.63
CA PHE A 245 13.54 22.72 -1.54
C PHE A 245 13.59 23.92 -0.59
N LEU A 246 12.46 24.58 -0.39
CA LEU A 246 12.36 25.75 0.50
C LEU A 246 12.30 25.28 1.96
N GLU A 247 12.87 26.06 2.88
CA GLU A 247 13.00 25.82 4.34
C GLU A 247 11.70 25.47 5.11
N LYS A 248 10.53 25.40 4.45
CA LYS A 248 9.23 25.04 5.06
C LYS A 248 8.80 23.59 4.82
N GLU A 249 9.56 22.80 4.07
CA GLU A 249 9.20 21.42 3.71
C GLU A 249 9.89 20.42 4.64
N THR A 250 9.17 19.41 5.12
CA THR A 250 9.74 18.37 6.01
C THR A 250 10.19 17.19 5.18
N ILE A 251 11.48 16.82 5.28
CA ILE A 251 12.03 15.63 4.66
C ILE A 251 12.16 14.52 5.71
N GLY A 252 11.80 13.31 5.31
CA GLY A 252 11.80 12.13 6.16
C GLY A 252 11.57 10.89 5.30
N LYS A 253 11.78 9.73 5.88
CA LYS A 253 11.71 8.46 5.16
C LYS A 253 10.27 7.93 5.13
N ASP A 254 9.70 7.73 3.94
CA ASP A 254 8.50 6.93 3.83
C ASP A 254 8.81 5.49 4.26
N LEU A 255 8.09 5.02 5.26
CA LEU A 255 8.34 3.73 5.90
C LEU A 255 8.04 2.55 4.97
N LEU A 256 7.07 2.70 4.07
CA LEU A 256 6.63 1.61 3.22
C LEU A 256 7.52 1.45 1.99
N SER A 257 7.85 2.54 1.30
CA SER A 257 8.74 2.51 0.13
C SER A 257 10.23 2.50 0.50
N GLY A 258 10.57 3.02 1.68
CA GLY A 258 11.94 3.23 2.13
C GLY A 258 12.62 4.46 1.50
N TYR A 259 11.92 5.24 0.68
CA TYR A 259 12.48 6.45 0.06
C TYR A 259 12.33 7.68 0.95
N TYR A 260 13.28 8.61 0.86
CA TYR A 260 13.12 9.93 1.47
C TYR A 260 12.09 10.73 0.70
N THR A 261 10.95 10.98 1.31
CA THR A 261 9.84 11.72 0.73
C THR A 261 9.80 13.13 1.30
N LEU A 262 9.20 14.04 0.53
CA LEU A 262 8.99 15.40 0.97
C LEU A 262 7.54 15.61 1.38
N PHE A 263 7.35 16.22 2.53
CA PHE A 263 6.05 16.69 2.99
C PHE A 263 5.97 18.20 2.76
N ASN A 264 5.14 18.60 1.80
CA ASN A 264 5.09 19.99 1.35
C ASN A 264 4.30 20.90 2.31
N SER A 265 4.40 22.21 2.08
CA SER A 265 3.68 23.22 2.85
C SER A 265 2.14 23.19 2.70
N GLU A 266 1.60 22.40 1.77
CA GLU A 266 0.16 22.16 1.57
C GLU A 266 -0.33 20.88 2.25
N ASN A 267 0.49 20.29 3.12
CA ASN A 267 0.19 19.08 3.86
C ASN A 267 -0.03 17.82 3.01
N LYS A 268 0.68 17.71 1.88
CA LYS A 268 0.64 16.53 1.01
C LYS A 268 2.01 15.85 0.98
N LEU A 269 1.97 14.51 1.05
CA LEU A 269 3.09 13.66 0.67
C LEU A 269 3.37 13.89 -0.82
N ILE A 270 4.52 14.49 -1.12
CA ILE A 270 5.08 14.45 -2.47
C ILE A 270 6.09 13.31 -2.45
N GLU A 271 5.72 12.19 -3.08
CA GLU A 271 6.60 11.03 -3.26
C GLU A 271 7.71 11.41 -4.24
N THR A 272 8.76 11.95 -3.69
CA THR A 272 10.00 12.27 -4.38
C THR A 272 11.00 11.23 -3.91
N ARG A 273 11.74 10.57 -4.82
CA ARG A 273 13.01 9.96 -4.43
C ARG A 273 14.01 11.11 -4.27
N VAL A 274 13.90 11.88 -3.19
CA VAL A 274 14.87 12.96 -2.90
C VAL A 274 16.18 12.31 -2.51
N LYS A 275 17.31 12.81 -3.02
CA LYS A 275 18.60 12.58 -2.37
C LYS A 275 18.70 13.60 -1.23
N PRO A 276 18.52 13.21 0.04
CA PRO A 276 18.70 14.15 1.15
C PRO A 276 20.16 14.66 1.16
N THR A 277 20.37 15.89 1.59
CA THR A 277 21.71 16.36 1.95
C THR A 277 22.25 15.57 3.14
N PRO A 278 23.58 15.52 3.40
CA PRO A 278 24.15 14.77 4.52
C PRO A 278 23.52 15.09 5.90
N ASN A 279 23.10 16.34 6.13
CA ASN A 279 22.40 16.73 7.36
C ASN A 279 20.93 16.29 7.40
N GLU A 280 20.28 16.12 6.24
CA GLU A 280 18.90 15.63 6.13
C GLU A 280 18.84 14.09 6.11
N SER A 281 19.91 13.42 5.70
CA SER A 281 20.01 11.94 5.79
C SER A 281 20.09 11.45 7.23
N ASP A 282 20.53 12.30 8.14
CA ASP A 282 20.54 12.07 9.59
C ASP A 282 19.17 12.32 10.24
N SER A 283 18.14 12.75 9.49
CA SER A 283 16.79 12.89 10.04
C SER A 283 16.21 11.50 10.39
N HIS A 284 15.92 11.30 11.68
CA HIS A 284 15.22 10.12 12.19
C HIS A 284 13.71 10.17 11.95
N LEU A 285 13.23 11.03 11.04
CA LEU A 285 11.81 11.20 10.75
C LEU A 285 11.32 10.17 9.76
N PHE A 286 10.18 9.57 10.07
CA PHE A 286 9.47 8.63 9.24
C PHE A 286 8.08 9.15 8.93
N PHE A 287 7.63 8.88 7.71
CA PHE A 287 6.25 9.00 7.30
C PHE A 287 5.67 7.61 7.12
N ALA A 288 4.48 7.39 7.63
CA ALA A 288 3.77 6.15 7.39
C ALA A 288 2.26 6.39 7.33
N PRO A 289 1.47 5.49 6.72
CA PRO A 289 0.03 5.64 6.70
C PRO A 289 -0.56 5.57 8.12
N GLY A 290 -1.71 6.22 8.30
CA GLY A 290 -2.48 6.19 9.54
C GLY A 290 -2.74 4.79 10.09
N LEU A 291 -2.58 4.58 11.40
CA LEU A 291 -2.93 3.29 12.01
C LEU A 291 -4.46 3.12 12.07
N VAL A 292 -4.91 1.87 11.97
CA VAL A 292 -6.31 1.43 11.99
C VAL A 292 -6.51 0.37 13.05
N ASP A 293 -7.37 0.65 14.03
CA ASP A 293 -7.71 -0.31 15.08
C ASP A 293 -9.16 -0.79 14.96
N LEU A 294 -9.34 -2.06 14.64
CA LEU A 294 -10.69 -2.63 14.44
C LEU A 294 -11.35 -3.12 15.73
N GLN A 295 -10.65 -3.04 16.88
CA GLN A 295 -11.20 -3.48 18.16
C GLN A 295 -10.70 -2.60 19.32
N VAL A 296 -11.55 -1.67 19.76
CA VAL A 296 -11.29 -0.73 20.86
C VAL A 296 -12.52 -0.65 21.76
N ASN A 297 -12.44 -1.17 22.99
CA ASN A 297 -13.52 -1.12 23.99
C ASN A 297 -13.50 0.20 24.77
N GLY A 298 -12.34 0.85 24.86
CA GLY A 298 -12.17 2.12 25.54
C GLY A 298 -10.70 2.54 25.61
N VAL A 299 -10.43 3.79 25.98
CA VAL A 299 -9.08 4.33 26.19
C VAL A 299 -9.13 5.55 27.13
N ASN A 300 -8.02 5.83 27.81
CA ASN A 300 -7.75 7.04 28.59
C ASN A 300 -8.87 7.39 29.60
N GLY A 301 -9.34 6.37 30.32
CA GLY A 301 -10.42 6.44 31.30
C GLY A 301 -11.83 6.51 30.69
N VAL A 302 -11.98 6.40 29.37
CA VAL A 302 -13.27 6.32 28.68
C VAL A 302 -13.58 4.87 28.34
N ASP A 303 -14.73 4.38 28.77
CA ASP A 303 -15.27 3.06 28.44
C ASP A 303 -16.44 3.23 27.48
N PHE A 304 -16.34 2.70 26.26
CA PHE A 304 -17.42 2.81 25.26
C PHE A 304 -18.64 1.98 25.61
N ASN A 305 -18.54 1.06 26.58
CA ASN A 305 -19.64 0.22 27.04
C ASN A 305 -20.38 0.80 28.27
N ASN A 306 -19.96 1.98 28.74
CA ASN A 306 -20.64 2.72 29.80
C ASN A 306 -22.00 3.26 29.31
N GLU A 307 -23.05 3.01 30.10
CA GLU A 307 -24.42 3.46 29.78
C GLU A 307 -24.60 4.97 29.74
N ASN A 308 -23.70 5.72 30.37
CA ASN A 308 -23.70 7.18 30.43
C ASN A 308 -22.64 7.79 29.50
N LEU A 309 -22.14 7.03 28.51
CA LEU A 309 -21.16 7.53 27.55
C LEU A 309 -21.66 8.82 26.88
N SER A 310 -20.84 9.86 26.95
CA SER A 310 -21.10 11.17 26.37
C SER A 310 -20.32 11.41 25.07
N VAL A 311 -20.74 12.42 24.30
CA VAL A 311 -20.05 12.84 23.07
C VAL A 311 -18.66 13.39 23.38
N GLU A 312 -18.51 14.10 24.50
CA GLU A 312 -17.25 14.66 24.97
C GLU A 312 -16.24 13.57 25.32
N GLU A 313 -16.69 12.46 25.92
CA GLU A 313 -15.83 11.31 26.19
C GLU A 313 -15.36 10.62 24.89
N ILE A 314 -16.24 10.48 23.89
CA ILE A 314 -15.86 9.96 22.57
C ILE A 314 -14.81 10.87 21.92
N LEU A 315 -14.98 12.20 22.01
CA LEU A 315 -14.00 13.15 21.50
C LEU A 315 -12.64 13.00 22.20
N LYS A 316 -12.64 12.88 23.53
CA LYS A 316 -11.42 12.65 24.33
C LYS A 316 -10.72 11.36 23.91
N ALA A 317 -11.48 10.28 23.71
CA ALA A 317 -10.94 9.00 23.27
C ALA A 317 -10.32 9.10 21.86
N ALA A 318 -11.01 9.75 20.91
CA ALA A 318 -10.50 9.97 19.56
C ALA A 318 -9.20 10.80 19.55
N GLN A 319 -9.12 11.86 20.36
CA GLN A 319 -7.90 12.67 20.51
C GLN A 319 -6.74 11.88 21.10
N TYR A 320 -7.02 11.01 22.08
CA TYR A 320 -5.99 10.13 22.64
C TYR A 320 -5.48 9.12 21.61
N LEU A 321 -6.38 8.45 20.88
CA LEU A 321 -6.03 7.51 19.82
C LEU A 321 -5.20 8.18 18.72
N LEU A 322 -5.59 9.39 18.31
CA LEU A 322 -4.79 10.22 17.41
C LEU A 322 -3.40 10.47 18.00
N SER A 323 -3.25 10.85 19.28
CA SER A 323 -1.91 11.03 19.86
C SER A 323 -1.00 9.78 19.80
N LYS A 324 -1.58 8.59 19.56
CA LYS A 324 -0.90 7.30 19.39
C LYS A 324 -0.76 6.86 17.93
N GLY A 325 -1.08 7.70 16.95
CA GLY A 325 -0.98 7.33 15.53
C GLY A 325 -2.22 6.65 14.95
N VAL A 326 -3.25 6.39 15.78
CA VAL A 326 -4.49 5.73 15.35
C VAL A 326 -5.44 6.76 14.76
N THR A 327 -5.51 6.75 13.43
CA THR A 327 -6.31 7.67 12.62
C THR A 327 -7.71 7.18 12.35
N VAL A 328 -7.92 5.86 12.43
CA VAL A 328 -9.22 5.23 12.30
C VAL A 328 -9.37 4.17 13.39
N PHE A 329 -10.52 4.11 14.04
CA PHE A 329 -10.81 3.05 14.98
C PHE A 329 -12.28 2.63 14.94
N PHE A 330 -12.54 1.42 15.44
CA PHE A 330 -13.86 0.84 15.59
C PHE A 330 -14.19 0.75 17.08
N PRO A 331 -15.07 1.62 17.61
CA PRO A 331 -15.60 1.44 18.94
C PRO A 331 -16.27 0.06 19.01
N THR A 332 -15.86 -0.72 19.98
CA THR A 332 -16.29 -2.10 20.17
C THR A 332 -17.28 -2.17 21.29
N LEU A 333 -18.52 -2.54 20.94
CA LEU A 333 -19.58 -2.75 21.91
C LEU A 333 -19.70 -4.24 22.19
N ILE A 334 -19.48 -4.61 23.44
CA ILE A 334 -19.54 -6.00 23.88
C ILE A 334 -20.97 -6.38 24.29
N THR A 335 -21.16 -7.67 24.60
CA THR A 335 -22.45 -8.22 25.00
C THR A 335 -23.00 -7.54 26.26
N ASN A 336 -24.12 -6.83 26.11
CA ASN A 336 -24.75 -6.03 27.16
C ASN A 336 -26.28 -6.00 27.00
N GLU A 337 -26.99 -5.35 27.93
CA GLU A 337 -28.43 -5.14 27.82
C GLU A 337 -28.75 -4.37 26.52
N LYS A 338 -29.76 -4.87 25.79
CA LYS A 338 -30.24 -4.26 24.54
C LYS A 338 -30.42 -2.74 24.63
N ASN A 339 -31.11 -2.25 25.68
CA ASN A 339 -31.36 -0.82 25.84
C ASN A 339 -30.08 -0.01 26.03
N ASN A 340 -29.08 -0.59 26.67
CA ASN A 340 -27.79 0.06 26.83
C ASN A 340 -27.08 0.22 25.48
N ILE A 341 -27.00 -0.87 24.71
CA ILE A 341 -26.41 -0.84 23.35
C ILE A 341 -27.13 0.20 22.48
N LEU A 342 -28.47 0.23 22.49
CA LEU A 342 -29.24 1.22 21.73
C LEU A 342 -28.92 2.68 22.11
N ARG A 343 -28.66 2.96 23.40
CA ARG A 343 -28.28 4.30 23.85
C ARG A 343 -26.88 4.65 23.35
N ILE A 344 -25.91 3.76 23.54
CA ILE A 344 -24.53 3.96 23.11
C ILE A 344 -24.45 4.16 21.59
N LEU A 345 -25.16 3.36 20.79
CA LEU A 345 -25.23 3.50 19.33
C LEU A 345 -25.78 4.87 18.92
N LYS A 346 -26.82 5.36 19.61
CA LYS A 346 -27.37 6.71 19.38
C LYS A 346 -26.36 7.80 19.77
N THR A 347 -25.59 7.62 20.84
CA THR A 347 -24.51 8.55 21.21
C THR A 347 -23.43 8.59 20.13
N PHE A 348 -22.97 7.46 19.60
CA PHE A 348 -22.00 7.45 18.50
C PHE A 348 -22.54 8.10 17.23
N ARG A 349 -23.80 7.80 16.87
CA ARG A 349 -24.49 8.47 15.75
C ARG A 349 -24.51 9.99 15.94
N GLN A 350 -24.86 10.45 17.13
CA GLN A 350 -24.86 11.87 17.47
C GLN A 350 -23.45 12.47 17.39
N ALA A 351 -22.44 11.79 17.95
CA ALA A 351 -21.06 12.24 17.97
C ALA A 351 -20.49 12.40 16.56
N VAL A 352 -20.69 11.40 15.70
CA VAL A 352 -20.29 11.43 14.28
C VAL A 352 -21.02 12.56 13.53
N TYR A 353 -22.30 12.78 13.81
CA TYR A 353 -23.04 13.87 13.17
C TYR A 353 -22.56 15.27 13.62
N GLN A 354 -22.23 15.43 14.91
CA GLN A 354 -21.92 16.74 15.50
C GLN A 354 -20.44 17.14 15.36
N HIS A 355 -19.52 16.18 15.33
CA HIS A 355 -18.08 16.44 15.38
C HIS A 355 -17.36 15.88 14.15
N PRO A 356 -16.89 16.74 13.23
CA PRO A 356 -16.14 16.31 12.05
C PRO A 356 -14.89 15.48 12.37
N LEU A 357 -14.20 15.76 13.48
CA LEU A 357 -13.05 14.97 13.90
C LEU A 357 -13.44 13.53 14.23
N ILE A 358 -14.52 13.34 15.01
CA ILE A 358 -15.04 12.00 15.34
C ILE A 358 -15.50 11.30 14.08
N ALA A 359 -16.24 11.99 13.21
CA ALA A 359 -16.71 11.45 11.94
C ALA A 359 -15.56 10.94 11.05
N SER A 360 -14.43 11.63 11.07
CA SER A 360 -13.25 11.21 10.32
C SER A 360 -12.56 9.98 10.95
N CYS A 361 -12.59 9.84 12.28
CA CYS A 361 -11.87 8.77 12.99
C CYS A 361 -12.69 7.48 13.17
N VAL A 362 -14.02 7.57 13.28
CA VAL A 362 -14.91 6.42 13.49
C VAL A 362 -15.47 5.96 12.15
N ALA A 363 -14.78 5.02 11.49
CA ALA A 363 -15.20 4.47 10.20
C ALA A 363 -16.33 3.44 10.31
N GLY A 364 -16.55 2.89 11.50
CA GLY A 364 -17.62 1.94 11.78
C GLY A 364 -17.59 1.52 13.24
N ILE A 365 -18.60 0.75 13.65
CA ILE A 365 -18.75 0.13 14.96
C ILE A 365 -18.56 -1.38 14.82
N HIS A 366 -17.85 -1.96 15.77
CA HIS A 366 -17.71 -3.40 15.94
C HIS A 366 -18.67 -3.86 17.06
N LEU A 367 -19.61 -4.75 16.74
CA LEU A 367 -20.39 -5.44 17.76
C LEU A 367 -19.75 -6.78 18.09
N GLU A 368 -19.24 -6.93 19.31
CA GLU A 368 -18.66 -8.18 19.79
C GLU A 368 -19.70 -8.96 20.60
N GLY A 369 -20.42 -9.83 19.90
CA GLY A 369 -21.66 -10.43 20.38
C GLY A 369 -22.89 -9.54 20.15
N PRO A 370 -24.05 -9.86 20.75
CA PRO A 370 -24.28 -10.85 21.82
C PRO A 370 -24.42 -12.31 21.37
N PHE A 371 -24.25 -12.60 20.07
CA PHE A 371 -24.43 -13.92 19.48
C PHE A 371 -23.19 -14.81 19.63
N ILE A 372 -22.72 -14.99 20.87
CA ILE A 372 -21.48 -15.70 21.21
C ILE A 372 -21.77 -16.95 22.05
N SER A 373 -20.78 -17.84 22.16
CA SER A 373 -20.93 -19.10 22.90
C SER A 373 -21.14 -18.83 24.40
N PRO A 374 -22.16 -19.41 25.05
CA PRO A 374 -22.40 -19.22 26.49
C PRO A 374 -21.42 -20.01 27.36
N LYS A 375 -20.62 -20.91 26.76
CA LYS A 375 -19.71 -21.83 27.45
C LYS A 375 -18.53 -21.07 28.06
N ASP A 376 -18.15 -21.44 29.28
CA ASP A 376 -17.01 -20.81 29.97
C ASP A 376 -15.69 -21.02 29.19
N GLY A 377 -14.81 -20.03 29.27
CA GLY A 377 -13.61 -19.92 28.43
C GLY A 377 -13.91 -19.29 27.07
N ALA A 378 -14.92 -19.80 26.36
CA ALA A 378 -15.33 -19.25 25.06
C ALA A 378 -16.05 -17.89 25.19
N ARG A 379 -16.89 -17.73 26.20
CA ARG A 379 -17.57 -16.46 26.51
C ARG A 379 -16.61 -15.30 26.85
N GLY A 380 -15.40 -15.61 27.32
CA GLY A 380 -14.50 -14.60 27.89
C GLY A 380 -15.16 -13.78 29.02
N ALA A 381 -14.96 -12.47 29.00
CA ALA A 381 -15.49 -11.52 29.99
C ALA A 381 -16.97 -11.14 29.77
N HIS A 382 -17.65 -11.71 28.76
CA HIS A 382 -19.01 -11.31 28.42
C HIS A 382 -20.02 -11.80 29.46
N ASN A 383 -21.04 -10.99 29.74
CA ASN A 383 -22.05 -11.33 30.74
C ASN A 383 -23.05 -12.37 30.19
N LEU A 384 -23.08 -13.56 30.81
CA LEU A 384 -23.96 -14.66 30.40
C LEU A 384 -25.43 -14.27 30.28
N LYS A 385 -25.91 -13.33 31.11
CA LYS A 385 -27.31 -12.86 31.10
C LYS A 385 -27.74 -12.28 29.76
N TYR A 386 -26.82 -11.68 29.00
CA TYR A 386 -27.13 -10.95 27.78
C TYR A 386 -26.74 -11.70 26.51
N ILE A 387 -26.13 -12.88 26.64
CA ILE A 387 -25.87 -13.77 25.51
C ILE A 387 -27.20 -14.32 24.99
N GLN A 388 -27.36 -14.31 23.67
CA GLN A 388 -28.58 -14.78 23.02
C GLN A 388 -28.28 -15.41 21.66
N SER A 389 -29.26 -16.14 21.14
CA SER A 389 -29.16 -16.74 19.81
C SER A 389 -29.07 -15.67 18.71
N PRO A 390 -28.42 -15.98 17.57
CA PRO A 390 -28.42 -15.16 16.35
C PRO A 390 -29.80 -14.58 16.03
N ASN A 391 -29.88 -13.26 15.86
CA ASN A 391 -31.12 -12.53 15.64
C ASN A 391 -30.89 -11.37 14.67
N TRP A 392 -31.49 -11.44 13.48
CA TRP A 392 -31.31 -10.42 12.45
C TRP A 392 -32.08 -9.14 12.77
N GLU A 393 -33.31 -9.28 13.28
CA GLU A 393 -34.19 -8.16 13.61
C GLU A 393 -33.54 -7.24 14.67
N LEU A 394 -32.77 -7.83 15.60
CA LEU A 394 -31.98 -7.07 16.56
C LEU A 394 -30.84 -6.29 15.91
N ILE A 395 -30.16 -6.87 14.91
CA ILE A 395 -29.12 -6.17 14.15
C ILE A 395 -29.73 -5.03 13.34
N GLU A 396 -30.89 -5.21 12.73
CA GLU A 396 -31.61 -4.13 12.04
C GLU A 396 -31.92 -2.98 12.99
N GLU A 397 -32.45 -3.27 14.18
CA GLU A 397 -32.74 -2.25 15.19
C GLU A 397 -31.48 -1.51 15.66
N PHE A 398 -30.36 -2.23 15.84
CA PHE A 398 -29.07 -1.63 16.15
C PHE A 398 -28.52 -0.81 14.97
N GLN A 399 -28.72 -1.26 13.74
CA GLN A 399 -28.32 -0.54 12.53
C GLN A 399 -29.07 0.79 12.43
N ASP A 400 -30.37 0.80 12.68
CA ASP A 400 -31.21 1.99 12.70
C ASP A 400 -30.78 2.97 13.80
N ALA A 401 -30.54 2.46 15.01
CA ALA A 401 -30.09 3.27 16.14
C ALA A 401 -28.73 3.94 15.87
N SER A 402 -27.81 3.20 15.26
CA SER A 402 -26.47 3.66 14.91
C SER A 402 -26.42 4.56 13.68
N GLY A 403 -27.49 4.57 12.86
CA GLY A 403 -27.51 5.29 11.59
C GLY A 403 -26.62 4.64 10.53
N GLY A 404 -26.49 3.31 10.55
CA GLY A 404 -25.71 2.56 9.57
C GLY A 404 -24.23 2.36 9.93
N LEU A 405 -23.82 2.68 11.16
CA LEU A 405 -22.42 2.68 11.59
C LEU A 405 -21.88 1.28 11.91
N ILE A 406 -22.70 0.26 12.18
CA ILE A 406 -22.15 -1.08 12.43
C ILE A 406 -21.64 -1.66 11.12
N LYS A 407 -20.37 -2.08 11.14
CA LYS A 407 -19.63 -2.57 9.97
C LYS A 407 -18.92 -3.90 10.23
N LEU A 408 -18.77 -4.29 11.49
CA LEU A 408 -18.17 -5.55 11.90
C LEU A 408 -18.98 -6.18 13.02
N ILE A 409 -19.26 -7.48 12.92
CA ILE A 409 -19.91 -8.26 13.99
C ILE A 409 -19.07 -9.49 14.29
N THR A 410 -18.76 -9.73 15.56
CA THR A 410 -18.19 -11.00 16.04
C THR A 410 -19.29 -11.90 16.58
N LEU A 411 -19.34 -13.16 16.12
CA LEU A 411 -20.29 -14.16 16.57
C LEU A 411 -19.70 -15.57 16.66
N ALA A 412 -20.42 -16.46 17.33
CA ALA A 412 -20.11 -17.87 17.45
C ALA A 412 -20.90 -18.69 16.41
N PRO A 413 -20.21 -19.30 15.40
CA PRO A 413 -20.89 -19.97 14.30
C PRO A 413 -21.53 -21.31 14.66
N GLU A 414 -21.24 -21.89 15.83
CA GLU A 414 -21.92 -23.10 16.32
C GLU A 414 -23.37 -22.86 16.78
N LEU A 415 -23.78 -21.60 16.92
CA LEU A 415 -25.14 -21.26 17.36
C LEU A 415 -26.16 -21.49 16.23
N GLU A 416 -27.34 -21.99 16.60
CA GLU A 416 -28.45 -22.16 15.68
C GLU A 416 -28.85 -20.82 15.04
N GLY A 417 -28.99 -20.79 13.71
CA GLY A 417 -29.29 -19.58 12.95
C GLY A 417 -28.07 -18.72 12.57
N ALA A 418 -26.85 -19.06 13.03
CA ALA A 418 -25.66 -18.26 12.75
C ALA A 418 -25.36 -18.13 11.25
N MET A 419 -25.50 -19.22 10.49
CA MET A 419 -25.21 -19.20 9.04
C MET A 419 -26.11 -18.24 8.26
N ASP A 420 -27.40 -18.20 8.60
CA ASP A 420 -28.34 -17.29 7.95
C ASP A 420 -28.08 -15.84 8.37
N LEU A 421 -27.72 -15.62 9.64
CA LEU A 421 -27.31 -14.30 10.10
C LEU A 421 -26.03 -13.81 9.38
N ILE A 422 -25.03 -14.67 9.22
CA ILE A 422 -23.79 -14.33 8.49
C ILE A 422 -24.11 -13.86 7.07
N LYS A 423 -24.95 -14.60 6.34
CA LYS A 423 -25.35 -14.24 4.97
C LYS A 423 -26.05 -12.89 4.91
N LYS A 424 -27.02 -12.65 5.80
CA LYS A 424 -27.75 -11.37 5.85
C LYS A 424 -26.83 -10.19 6.17
N CYS A 425 -25.88 -10.38 7.10
CA CYS A 425 -24.86 -9.37 7.40
C CYS A 425 -24.00 -9.07 6.16
N GLN A 426 -23.52 -10.10 5.46
CA GLN A 426 -22.73 -9.95 4.23
C GLN A 426 -23.51 -9.19 3.15
N GLU A 427 -24.76 -9.58 2.89
CA GLU A 427 -25.66 -8.92 1.93
C GLU A 427 -25.91 -7.44 2.28
N SER A 428 -25.82 -7.09 3.56
CA SER A 428 -26.00 -5.73 4.08
C SER A 428 -24.69 -4.94 4.21
N GLY A 429 -23.57 -5.49 3.74
CA GLY A 429 -22.25 -4.83 3.79
C GLY A 429 -21.62 -4.80 5.18
N ILE A 430 -22.04 -5.69 6.09
CA ILE A 430 -21.46 -5.87 7.43
C ILE A 430 -20.52 -7.08 7.37
N LYS A 431 -19.24 -6.87 7.68
CA LYS A 431 -18.26 -7.96 7.76
C LYS A 431 -18.55 -8.80 9.01
N VAL A 432 -18.32 -10.10 8.93
CA VAL A 432 -18.54 -11.01 10.05
C VAL A 432 -17.25 -11.69 10.45
N ALA A 433 -17.01 -11.73 11.75
CA ALA A 433 -15.88 -12.38 12.38
C ALA A 433 -16.34 -13.52 13.29
N ILE A 434 -15.52 -14.57 13.36
CA ILE A 434 -15.68 -15.69 14.25
C ILE A 434 -14.89 -15.39 15.52
N GLY A 435 -15.54 -15.47 16.67
CA GLY A 435 -14.91 -15.24 17.96
C GLY A 435 -15.83 -15.69 19.09
N HIS A 436 -15.27 -15.82 20.29
CA HIS A 436 -15.99 -16.30 21.48
C HIS A 436 -16.80 -17.57 21.21
N SER A 437 -16.13 -18.55 20.63
CA SER A 437 -16.73 -19.72 19.98
C SER A 437 -16.00 -21.00 20.41
N LEU A 438 -16.69 -22.14 20.28
CA LEU A 438 -16.11 -23.49 20.34
C LEU A 438 -16.41 -24.29 19.09
N ALA A 439 -16.69 -23.60 17.98
CA ALA A 439 -16.97 -24.20 16.71
C ALA A 439 -15.83 -25.12 16.26
N LEU A 440 -16.22 -26.25 15.69
CA LEU A 440 -15.31 -27.23 15.10
C LEU A 440 -15.22 -27.02 13.58
N SER A 441 -14.24 -27.66 12.95
CA SER A 441 -13.93 -27.59 11.51
C SER A 441 -15.13 -27.41 10.58
N GLY A 442 -16.16 -28.26 10.71
CA GLY A 442 -17.34 -28.19 9.84
C GLY A 442 -18.19 -26.92 10.00
N GLU A 443 -18.22 -26.31 11.19
CA GLU A 443 -18.94 -25.07 11.46
C GLU A 443 -18.13 -23.85 10.99
N ILE A 444 -16.80 -23.89 11.16
CA ILE A 444 -15.89 -22.85 10.68
C ILE A 444 -15.92 -22.75 9.15
N THR A 445 -15.85 -23.88 8.44
CA THR A 445 -15.95 -23.90 6.98
C THR A 445 -17.29 -23.35 6.51
N LYS A 446 -18.40 -23.79 7.11
CA LYS A 446 -19.74 -23.29 6.76
C LYS A 446 -19.87 -21.78 7.03
N ALA A 447 -19.30 -21.28 8.12
CA ALA A 447 -19.31 -19.86 8.43
C ALA A 447 -18.56 -19.05 7.37
N ALA A 448 -17.39 -19.52 6.94
CA ALA A 448 -16.62 -18.88 5.90
C ALA A 448 -17.32 -18.93 4.53
N GLU A 449 -17.93 -20.06 4.18
CA GLU A 449 -18.78 -20.20 2.99
C GLU A 449 -20.01 -19.28 3.02
N ALA A 450 -20.57 -19.05 4.22
CA ALA A 450 -21.69 -18.13 4.43
C ALA A 450 -21.26 -16.65 4.38
N GLY A 451 -19.96 -16.34 4.43
CA GLY A 451 -19.43 -14.98 4.30
C GLY A 451 -18.60 -14.47 5.47
N ALA A 452 -18.36 -15.26 6.52
CA ALA A 452 -17.45 -14.86 7.60
C ALA A 452 -16.00 -14.80 7.09
N SER A 453 -15.29 -13.73 7.43
CA SER A 453 -13.99 -13.41 6.81
C SER A 453 -12.86 -13.10 7.80
N LEU A 454 -13.14 -13.11 9.10
CA LEU A 454 -12.17 -12.78 10.15
C LEU A 454 -12.28 -13.74 11.33
N SER A 455 -11.16 -14.03 11.98
CA SER A 455 -11.08 -14.58 13.32
C SER A 455 -10.74 -13.43 14.28
N THR A 456 -11.66 -13.10 15.18
CA THR A 456 -11.46 -12.04 16.19
C THR A 456 -10.43 -12.49 17.22
N HIS A 457 -9.46 -11.61 17.50
CA HIS A 457 -8.36 -11.76 18.47
C HIS A 457 -7.86 -13.20 18.62
N LEU A 458 -7.56 -13.85 17.49
CA LEU A 458 -7.31 -15.28 17.40
C LEU A 458 -6.30 -15.76 18.45
N GLY A 459 -6.69 -16.74 19.26
CA GLY A 459 -5.93 -17.21 20.41
C GLY A 459 -6.50 -16.79 21.76
N ASN A 460 -7.40 -15.81 21.79
CA ASN A 460 -8.15 -15.37 22.96
C ASN A 460 -9.58 -15.93 22.96
N ALA A 461 -10.30 -15.75 24.08
CA ALA A 461 -11.65 -16.28 24.27
C ALA A 461 -11.77 -17.77 23.90
N VAL A 462 -10.78 -18.55 24.33
CA VAL A 462 -10.72 -20.00 24.22
C VAL A 462 -10.57 -20.62 25.61
N PRO A 463 -11.13 -21.82 25.87
CA PRO A 463 -10.93 -22.54 27.12
C PRO A 463 -9.46 -22.79 27.43
N LEU A 464 -9.11 -22.75 28.72
CA LEU A 464 -7.77 -23.07 29.22
C LEU A 464 -7.33 -24.49 28.85
N MET A 465 -8.29 -25.42 28.73
CA MET A 465 -8.06 -26.80 28.33
C MET A 465 -8.80 -27.07 27.02
N LEU A 466 -8.03 -27.36 25.97
CA LEU A 466 -8.55 -27.73 24.66
C LEU A 466 -8.18 -29.19 24.30
N PRO A 467 -9.02 -29.89 23.54
CA PRO A 467 -8.61 -31.14 22.92
C PRO A 467 -7.41 -30.93 21.99
N ARG A 468 -6.55 -31.95 21.88
CA ARG A 468 -5.36 -31.90 21.02
C ARG A 468 -5.74 -31.59 19.57
N HIS A 469 -6.65 -32.40 19.01
CA HIS A 469 -7.32 -32.19 17.72
C HIS A 469 -8.68 -32.90 17.73
N PRO A 470 -9.70 -32.38 17.02
CA PRO A 470 -9.77 -31.02 16.44
C PRO A 470 -10.00 -29.95 17.53
N ASN A 471 -9.62 -28.70 17.26
CA ASN A 471 -9.97 -27.56 18.12
C ASN A 471 -10.07 -26.26 17.28
N ILE A 472 -10.74 -25.26 17.86
CA ILE A 472 -11.08 -24.01 17.19
C ILE A 472 -9.86 -23.21 16.67
N LEU A 473 -8.70 -23.33 17.33
CA LEU A 473 -7.50 -22.61 16.92
C LEU A 473 -6.96 -23.15 15.60
N TRP A 474 -6.84 -24.47 15.47
CA TRP A 474 -6.28 -25.10 14.26
C TRP A 474 -7.18 -24.87 13.05
N ASP A 475 -8.49 -24.99 13.22
CA ASP A 475 -9.45 -24.84 12.13
C ASP A 475 -9.49 -23.40 11.61
N GLN A 476 -9.51 -22.40 12.50
CA GLN A 476 -9.43 -20.99 12.08
C GLN A 476 -8.07 -20.64 11.48
N LEU A 477 -6.97 -21.16 12.03
CA LEU A 477 -5.62 -20.92 11.50
C LEU A 477 -5.44 -21.47 10.09
N ALA A 478 -5.92 -22.69 9.84
CA ALA A 478 -5.76 -23.37 8.56
C ALA A 478 -6.69 -22.85 7.45
N HIS A 479 -7.77 -22.14 7.80
CA HIS A 479 -8.75 -21.71 6.80
C HIS A 479 -8.27 -20.47 6.02
N ASP A 480 -7.97 -20.63 4.73
CA ASP A 480 -7.44 -19.54 3.88
C ASP A 480 -8.41 -18.38 3.69
N GLY A 481 -9.72 -18.62 3.80
CA GLY A 481 -10.76 -17.57 3.70
C GLY A 481 -10.80 -16.60 4.88
N LEU A 482 -10.15 -16.91 6.02
CA LEU A 482 -10.23 -16.09 7.23
C LEU A 482 -8.95 -15.29 7.46
N TYR A 483 -9.13 -13.98 7.67
CA TYR A 483 -8.12 -13.13 8.32
C TYR A 483 -8.02 -13.46 9.82
N ALA A 484 -6.95 -13.03 10.46
CA ALA A 484 -6.77 -13.13 11.90
C ALA A 484 -6.38 -11.77 12.47
N SER A 485 -7.19 -11.24 13.40
CA SER A 485 -6.77 -10.11 14.24
C SER A 485 -6.05 -10.64 15.47
N LEU A 486 -5.02 -9.90 15.94
CA LEU A 486 -4.13 -10.35 17.01
C LEU A 486 -3.85 -9.22 18.01
N ILE A 487 -3.89 -9.56 19.30
CA ILE A 487 -3.47 -8.68 20.40
C ILE A 487 -2.00 -8.98 20.70
N ALA A 488 -1.11 -8.07 20.30
CA ALA A 488 0.33 -8.23 20.43
C ALA A 488 0.92 -7.39 21.58
N ASP A 489 0.32 -7.44 22.76
CA ASP A 489 0.70 -6.60 23.92
C ASP A 489 1.77 -7.23 24.83
N GLY A 490 2.11 -8.50 24.57
CA GLY A 490 3.03 -9.32 25.35
C GLY A 490 2.41 -10.02 26.56
N PHE A 491 1.09 -9.94 26.74
CA PHE A 491 0.36 -10.56 27.83
C PHE A 491 -0.70 -11.55 27.35
N HIS A 492 -1.46 -11.19 26.32
CA HIS A 492 -2.56 -12.01 25.80
C HIS A 492 -2.05 -13.20 24.99
N LEU A 493 -1.15 -12.94 24.04
CA LEU A 493 -0.62 -13.97 23.14
C LEU A 493 0.88 -14.14 23.37
N GLY A 494 1.30 -15.39 23.62
CA GLY A 494 2.71 -15.75 23.73
C GLY A 494 3.46 -15.63 22.41
N GLU A 495 4.76 -15.34 22.47
CA GLU A 495 5.63 -15.16 21.30
C GLU A 495 5.57 -16.36 20.33
N SER A 496 5.54 -17.58 20.86
CA SER A 496 5.45 -18.81 20.05
C SER A 496 4.16 -18.89 19.25
N PHE A 497 3.03 -18.51 19.86
CA PHE A 497 1.74 -18.47 19.19
C PHE A 497 1.73 -17.40 18.10
N LEU A 498 2.12 -16.17 18.41
CA LEU A 498 2.23 -15.08 17.42
C LEU A 498 3.10 -15.52 16.24
N LYS A 499 4.27 -16.12 16.48
CA LYS A 499 5.15 -16.60 15.41
C LYS A 499 4.49 -17.65 14.51
N VAL A 500 3.67 -18.55 15.07
CA VAL A 500 2.92 -19.55 14.29
C VAL A 500 1.84 -18.86 13.45
N VAL A 501 1.03 -17.97 14.04
CA VAL A 501 -0.04 -17.29 13.31
C VAL A 501 0.52 -16.43 12.19
N LEU A 502 1.57 -15.65 12.47
CA LEU A 502 2.20 -14.76 11.48
C LEU A 502 2.79 -15.53 10.29
N LYS A 503 3.30 -16.74 10.50
CA LYS A 503 3.79 -17.61 9.43
C LYS A 503 2.66 -18.26 8.65
N THR A 504 1.57 -18.62 9.33
CA THR A 504 0.46 -19.36 8.72
C THR A 504 -0.45 -18.44 7.91
N LYS A 505 -0.83 -17.29 8.48
CA LYS A 505 -1.74 -16.33 7.85
C LYS A 505 -1.04 -15.33 6.92
N GLY A 506 0.27 -15.13 7.07
CA GLY A 506 1.03 -14.22 6.22
C GLY A 506 0.42 -12.82 6.18
N GLU A 507 -0.02 -12.39 5.00
CA GLU A 507 -0.64 -11.07 4.75
C GLU A 507 -2.07 -10.95 5.28
N LYS A 508 -2.69 -12.04 5.74
CA LYS A 508 -4.03 -12.05 6.35
C LYS A 508 -4.02 -11.93 7.87
N ALA A 509 -2.87 -11.64 8.48
CA ALA A 509 -2.76 -11.33 9.90
C ALA A 509 -2.60 -9.82 10.11
N PHE A 510 -3.40 -9.24 11.01
CA PHE A 510 -3.29 -7.84 11.40
C PHE A 510 -3.45 -7.65 12.91
N LEU A 511 -3.06 -6.49 13.40
CA LEU A 511 -3.11 -6.15 14.82
C LEU A 511 -4.40 -5.43 15.18
N VAL A 512 -4.87 -5.69 16.40
CA VAL A 512 -5.88 -4.90 17.11
C VAL A 512 -5.39 -4.68 18.53
N SER A 513 -5.84 -3.60 19.18
CA SER A 513 -5.48 -3.40 20.59
C SER A 513 -6.35 -4.21 21.53
N ASP A 514 -7.64 -4.36 21.20
CA ASP A 514 -8.68 -4.78 22.14
C ASP A 514 -8.64 -3.95 23.44
N SER A 515 -8.16 -2.71 23.33
CA SER A 515 -7.87 -1.87 24.49
C SER A 515 -9.14 -1.51 25.24
N THR A 516 -9.00 -1.43 26.55
CA THR A 516 -10.03 -1.03 27.50
C THR A 516 -9.74 0.37 28.02
N MET A 517 -10.67 0.95 28.79
CA MET A 517 -10.52 2.29 29.39
C MET A 517 -9.18 2.51 30.12
N PHE A 518 -8.54 1.44 30.59
CA PHE A 518 -7.25 1.45 31.28
C PHE A 518 -6.06 1.82 30.37
N CYS A 519 -6.21 1.73 29.06
CA CYS A 519 -5.17 2.14 28.13
C CYS A 519 -4.85 3.63 28.27
N GLY A 520 -3.61 3.98 28.62
CA GLY A 520 -3.22 5.37 28.87
C GLY A 520 -3.54 5.90 30.28
N MET A 521 -4.07 5.06 31.17
CA MET A 521 -4.15 5.37 32.60
C MET A 521 -2.82 5.06 33.29
N GLU A 522 -2.58 5.67 34.45
CA GLU A 522 -1.41 5.38 35.27
C GLU A 522 -1.52 4.00 35.93
N ALA A 523 -0.39 3.43 36.36
CA ALA A 523 -0.42 2.18 37.13
C ALA A 523 -1.13 2.38 38.47
N GLY A 524 -2.00 1.44 38.85
CA GLY A 524 -2.82 1.58 40.05
C GLY A 524 -3.89 0.51 40.20
N GLU A 525 -4.62 0.59 41.30
CA GLU A 525 -5.80 -0.22 41.55
C GLU A 525 -7.06 0.56 41.17
N TYR A 526 -7.97 -0.09 40.44
CA TYR A 526 -9.20 0.52 39.95
C TYR A 526 -10.41 -0.35 40.25
N GLY A 527 -11.55 0.30 40.52
CA GLY A 527 -12.85 -0.35 40.53
C GLY A 527 -13.45 -0.39 39.12
N THR A 528 -14.03 -1.52 38.74
CA THR A 528 -14.76 -1.66 37.48
C THR A 528 -16.26 -1.48 37.69
N HIS A 529 -17.00 -1.16 36.62
CA HIS A 529 -18.46 -0.99 36.65
C HIS A 529 -19.21 -2.29 37.01
N ILE A 530 -18.55 -3.45 36.95
CA ILE A 530 -19.07 -4.75 37.40
C ILE A 530 -18.74 -5.10 38.87
N GLY A 531 -18.10 -4.19 39.61
CA GLY A 531 -17.79 -4.36 41.04
C GLY A 531 -16.50 -5.13 41.33
N GLU A 532 -15.77 -5.55 40.30
CA GLU A 532 -14.48 -6.22 40.44
C GLU A 532 -13.34 -5.19 40.54
N GLN A 533 -12.34 -5.48 41.37
CA GLN A 533 -11.11 -4.67 41.45
C GLN A 533 -10.07 -5.20 40.47
N VAL A 534 -9.47 -4.31 39.68
CA VAL A 534 -8.38 -4.62 38.77
C VAL A 534 -7.09 -3.92 39.20
N ILE A 535 -5.96 -4.51 38.83
CA ILE A 535 -4.63 -3.93 39.02
C ILE A 535 -4.04 -3.70 37.63
N LEU A 536 -3.69 -2.44 37.35
CA LEU A 536 -2.86 -2.06 36.21
C LEU A 536 -1.40 -1.94 36.69
N GLU A 537 -0.57 -2.87 36.26
CA GLU A 537 0.86 -2.89 36.59
C GLU A 537 1.65 -1.87 35.75
N PRO A 538 2.81 -1.37 36.22
CA PRO A 538 3.66 -0.44 35.46
C PRO A 538 4.15 -0.96 34.10
N ASN A 539 4.20 -2.28 33.91
CA ASN A 539 4.53 -2.92 32.62
C ASN A 539 3.35 -2.91 31.63
N GLY A 540 2.19 -2.41 32.04
CA GLY A 540 0.95 -2.36 31.27
C GLY A 540 0.13 -3.65 31.34
N LYS A 541 0.41 -4.59 32.25
CA LYS A 541 -0.43 -5.78 32.47
C LYS A 541 -1.66 -5.41 33.29
N LEU A 542 -2.83 -5.81 32.82
CA LEU A 542 -4.10 -5.62 33.50
C LEU A 542 -4.66 -6.97 33.98
N ALA A 543 -4.85 -7.12 35.28
CA ALA A 543 -5.32 -8.37 35.88
C ALA A 543 -6.36 -8.14 36.98
N LEU A 544 -7.22 -9.14 37.19
CA LEU A 544 -8.16 -9.18 38.31
C LEU A 544 -7.40 -9.31 39.64
N LYS A 545 -7.66 -8.40 40.59
CA LYS A 545 -6.99 -8.38 41.90
C LYS A 545 -7.14 -9.68 42.68
N HIS A 546 -8.31 -10.31 42.59
CA HIS A 546 -8.63 -11.56 43.26
C HIS A 546 -8.76 -12.76 42.30
N GLY A 547 -8.31 -12.61 41.05
CA GLY A 547 -8.47 -13.62 40.00
C GLY A 547 -7.23 -14.46 39.70
N ASN A 548 -6.25 -14.55 40.62
CA ASN A 548 -5.03 -15.36 40.46
C ASN A 548 -4.27 -15.10 39.15
N GLY A 549 -4.21 -13.85 38.68
CA GLY A 549 -3.48 -13.48 37.47
C GLY A 549 -4.27 -13.60 36.16
N LEU A 550 -5.58 -13.87 36.22
CA LEU A 550 -6.50 -13.74 35.09
C LEU A 550 -6.49 -12.30 34.56
N LEU A 551 -6.32 -12.16 33.24
CA LEU A 551 -6.35 -10.87 32.55
C LEU A 551 -7.75 -10.27 32.58
N ALA A 552 -7.83 -8.95 32.68
CA ALA A 552 -9.09 -8.20 32.71
C ALA A 552 -9.24 -7.27 31.50
N GLY A 553 -8.84 -7.76 30.31
CA GLY A 553 -8.75 -7.00 29.06
C GLY A 553 -7.36 -6.44 28.79
N ALA A 554 -7.21 -5.71 27.68
CA ALA A 554 -5.95 -5.08 27.29
C ALA A 554 -5.86 -3.61 27.72
N SER A 555 -4.65 -3.18 28.10
CA SER A 555 -4.33 -1.79 28.49
C SER A 555 -3.22 -1.16 27.66
N LYS A 556 -2.74 -1.85 26.62
CA LYS A 556 -1.77 -1.29 25.66
C LYS A 556 -2.48 -0.82 24.41
N CYS A 557 -1.96 0.25 23.81
CA CYS A 557 -2.48 0.77 22.54
C CYS A 557 -1.93 -0.02 21.34
N LEU A 558 -2.53 0.18 20.17
CA LEU A 558 -2.13 -0.50 18.93
C LEU A 558 -0.65 -0.26 18.57
N LEU A 559 -0.14 0.96 18.78
CA LEU A 559 1.25 1.31 18.51
C LEU A 559 2.23 0.54 19.41
N GLU A 560 1.86 0.25 20.65
CA GLU A 560 2.66 -0.62 21.53
C GLU A 560 2.66 -2.07 21.04
N GLY A 561 1.58 -2.51 20.39
CA GLY A 561 1.55 -3.81 19.69
C GLY A 561 2.53 -3.87 18.52
N VAL A 562 2.64 -2.78 17.74
CA VAL A 562 3.66 -2.62 16.69
C VAL A 562 5.06 -2.69 17.31
N GLN A 563 5.32 -1.93 18.38
CA GLN A 563 6.59 -1.92 19.09
C GLN A 563 6.96 -3.32 19.59
N TYR A 564 6.01 -4.05 20.18
CA TYR A 564 6.25 -5.40 20.68
C TYR A 564 6.71 -6.38 19.59
N LEU A 565 6.10 -6.34 18.39
CA LEU A 565 6.54 -7.18 17.27
C LEU A 565 7.98 -6.88 16.83
N ILE A 566 8.39 -5.60 16.91
CA ILE A 566 9.74 -5.15 16.55
C ILE A 566 10.73 -5.61 17.62
N ASP A 567 10.43 -5.36 18.90
CA ASP A 567 11.30 -5.70 20.03
C ASP A 567 11.56 -7.21 20.11
N LYS A 568 10.53 -8.01 19.83
CA LYS A 568 10.62 -9.48 19.77
C LYS A 568 11.17 -10.01 18.44
N LYS A 569 11.53 -9.13 17.51
CA LYS A 569 12.06 -9.49 16.17
C LYS A 569 11.13 -10.45 15.42
N LEU A 570 9.82 -10.30 15.61
CA LEU A 570 8.80 -11.08 14.92
C LEU A 570 8.50 -10.51 13.52
N LYS A 571 8.63 -9.19 13.37
CA LYS A 571 8.46 -8.46 12.11
C LYS A 571 9.44 -7.28 12.01
N SER A 572 9.70 -6.82 10.79
CA SER A 572 10.37 -5.54 10.55
C SER A 572 9.44 -4.38 10.95
N LEU A 573 9.98 -3.17 11.16
CA LEU A 573 9.17 -1.97 11.42
C LEU A 573 8.11 -1.75 10.32
N SER A 574 8.50 -1.88 9.05
CA SER A 574 7.58 -1.71 7.91
C SER A 574 6.46 -2.75 7.92
N ASP A 575 6.78 -4.02 8.16
CA ASP A 575 5.77 -5.09 8.17
C ASP A 575 4.86 -5.01 9.40
N ALA A 576 5.41 -4.71 10.58
CA ALA A 576 4.62 -4.50 11.78
C ALA A 576 3.67 -3.30 11.63
N TRP A 577 4.12 -2.23 10.97
CA TRP A 577 3.27 -1.08 10.68
C TRP A 577 2.13 -1.40 9.72
N LYS A 578 2.41 -2.12 8.62
CA LYS A 578 1.36 -2.59 7.67
C LYS A 578 0.27 -3.38 8.38
N MET A 579 0.67 -4.24 9.32
CA MET A 579 -0.26 -5.03 10.14
C MET A 579 -1.18 -4.19 11.03
N ALA A 580 -0.81 -2.95 11.37
CA ALA A 580 -1.61 -2.04 12.17
C ALA A 580 -2.22 -0.89 11.33
N SER A 581 -2.09 -0.94 10.01
CA SER A 581 -2.45 0.17 9.12
C SER A 581 -3.07 -0.35 7.81
N THR A 582 -2.26 -0.59 6.78
CA THR A 582 -2.77 -0.88 5.43
C THR A 582 -3.51 -2.22 5.31
N ILE A 583 -3.15 -3.23 6.10
CA ILE A 583 -3.84 -4.54 6.09
C ILE A 583 -5.26 -4.43 6.67
N PRO A 584 -5.46 -3.93 7.91
CA PRO A 584 -6.82 -3.75 8.45
C PRO A 584 -7.64 -2.73 7.65
N ALA A 585 -7.01 -1.69 7.08
CA ALA A 585 -7.66 -0.75 6.18
C ALA A 585 -8.18 -1.42 4.90
N ALA A 586 -7.34 -2.23 4.25
CA ALA A 586 -7.74 -2.99 3.07
C ALA A 586 -8.84 -4.02 3.38
N TYR A 587 -8.79 -4.67 4.54
CA TYR A 587 -9.81 -5.62 4.98
C TYR A 587 -11.21 -4.96 5.12
N MET A 588 -11.24 -3.73 5.62
CA MET A 588 -12.45 -2.92 5.79
C MET A 588 -12.78 -2.00 4.61
N ASP A 589 -12.05 -2.12 3.49
CA ASP A 589 -12.26 -1.32 2.28
C ASP A 589 -12.15 0.21 2.53
N LEU A 590 -11.22 0.62 3.40
CA LEU A 590 -11.02 2.02 3.83
C LEU A 590 -10.01 2.77 2.93
N ASP A 591 -10.32 4.01 2.56
CA ASP A 591 -9.38 4.91 1.89
C ASP A 591 -8.57 5.71 2.92
N GLN A 592 -7.27 5.45 2.99
CA GLN A 592 -6.33 6.13 3.89
C GLN A 592 -5.30 6.98 3.16
N LYS A 593 -5.48 7.27 1.86
CA LYS A 593 -4.43 7.92 1.04
C LYS A 593 -3.93 9.26 1.57
N ASN A 594 -4.71 9.94 2.42
CA ASN A 594 -4.38 11.24 2.98
C ASN A 594 -4.07 11.23 4.49
N ASP A 595 -4.04 10.04 5.10
CA ASP A 595 -3.79 9.88 6.53
C ASP A 595 -2.31 9.52 6.73
N VAL A 596 -1.55 10.45 7.32
CA VAL A 596 -0.09 10.34 7.46
C VAL A 596 0.31 10.55 8.91
N VAL A 597 1.04 9.59 9.45
CA VAL A 597 1.72 9.68 10.75
C VAL A 597 3.17 10.06 10.50
N ILE A 598 3.59 11.18 11.07
CA ILE A 598 4.99 11.57 11.18
C ILE A 598 5.48 11.14 12.56
N PHE A 599 6.53 10.32 12.59
CA PHE A 599 7.12 9.84 13.83
C PHE A 599 8.64 9.78 13.75
N SER A 600 9.30 9.71 14.89
CA SER A 600 10.73 9.44 14.99
C SER A 600 11.02 8.13 15.71
N LEU A 601 12.21 7.58 15.48
CA LEU A 601 12.75 6.48 16.26
C LEU A 601 13.79 7.02 17.24
N GLU A 602 13.64 6.70 18.51
CA GLU A 602 14.62 7.00 19.56
C GLU A 602 15.51 5.77 19.88
N GLU A 603 16.42 5.91 20.86
CA GLU A 603 17.27 4.80 21.32
C GLU A 603 16.42 3.55 21.61
N GLY A 604 16.89 2.40 21.12
CA GLY A 604 16.15 1.13 21.24
C GLY A 604 15.05 0.93 20.20
N CYS A 605 14.97 1.75 19.15
CA CYS A 605 13.92 1.70 18.11
C CYS A 605 12.52 2.02 18.67
N GLN A 606 12.45 2.84 19.72
CA GLN A 606 11.17 3.26 20.28
C GLN A 606 10.48 4.26 19.35
N ILE A 607 9.22 4.00 19.01
CA ILE A 607 8.43 4.86 18.12
C ILE A 607 7.83 6.04 18.90
N TYR A 608 8.00 7.25 18.35
CA TYR A 608 7.47 8.48 18.92
C TYR A 608 6.70 9.32 17.89
N VAL A 609 5.39 9.42 18.06
CA VAL A 609 4.49 10.16 17.15
C VAL A 609 4.63 11.66 17.36
N GLN A 610 5.01 12.38 16.32
CA GLN A 610 5.23 13.82 16.37
C GLN A 610 4.06 14.62 15.81
N LYS A 611 3.49 14.16 14.69
CA LYS A 611 2.44 14.87 13.98
C LYS A 611 1.57 13.92 13.18
N ILE A 612 0.28 14.23 13.07
CA ILE A 612 -0.65 13.44 12.27
C ILE A 612 -1.44 14.35 11.35
N PHE A 613 -1.47 13.94 10.10
CA PHE A 613 -2.36 14.43 9.08
C PHE A 613 -3.49 13.44 8.89
N LYS A 614 -4.70 13.96 8.87
CA LYS A 614 -5.90 13.22 8.53
C LYS A 614 -6.70 14.04 7.53
N ASP A 615 -7.02 13.43 6.39
CA ASP A 615 -7.61 14.14 5.25
C ASP A 615 -6.83 15.43 4.86
N GLY A 616 -5.50 15.38 4.95
CA GLY A 616 -4.62 16.54 4.66
C GLY A 616 -4.64 17.66 5.70
N LYS A 617 -5.27 17.47 6.86
CA LYS A 617 -5.31 18.45 7.96
C LYS A 617 -4.50 17.94 9.15
N VAL A 618 -3.75 18.83 9.80
CA VAL A 618 -3.10 18.51 11.08
C VAL A 618 -4.20 18.30 12.13
N VAL A 619 -4.29 17.08 12.65
CA VAL A 619 -5.24 16.72 13.73
C VAL A 619 -4.54 16.45 15.06
N PHE A 620 -3.24 16.20 15.02
CA PHE A 620 -2.38 16.10 16.18
C PHE A 620 -1.01 16.66 15.85
N GLN A 621 -0.44 17.44 16.77
CA GLN A 621 0.94 17.87 16.73
C GLN A 621 1.45 17.95 18.15
N GLN A 622 2.60 17.34 18.40
CA GLN A 622 3.25 17.44 19.68
C GLN A 622 3.90 18.82 19.83
N ASN A 623 3.64 19.47 20.95
CA ASN A 623 4.31 20.72 21.28
C ASN A 623 5.77 20.40 21.63
N LEU A 624 6.70 20.87 20.80
CA LEU A 624 8.12 20.92 21.16
C LEU A 624 8.24 21.78 22.43
N LYS A 625 8.73 21.20 23.52
CA LYS A 625 9.05 21.94 24.74
C LYS A 625 10.36 22.71 24.57
#